data_AF-A0A7C1PVM8-F1
#
_entry.id   AF-A0A7C1PVM8-F1
#
_cell.length_a   1.000
_cell.length_b   1.000
_cell.length_c   1.000
_cell.angle_alpha   90.00
_cell.angle_beta   90.00
_cell.angle_gamma   90.00
#
_symmetry.space_group_name_H-M   'P 1'
#
loop_
_entity.id
_entity.type
_entity.pdbx_description
1 polymer ?
#
loop_
_entity_poly.entity_id
_entity_poly.type
_entity_poly.pdbx_seq_one_letter_code
_entity_poly.pdbx_strand_id
1 'polypeptide(L)' 'MKVYLGIDVGSISTKLVLIDEQGQILAHFYFRTGGNPIKAIQEGIKKLKNQIEKDNLSVQISGVAT' A
#
# COMPACT_ATOMS: atom_id res chain seq x y z
N MET A 1 5.88 11.99 -8.94
CA MET A 1 5.21 12.78 -7.88
C MET A 1 5.52 12.19 -6.51
N LYS A 2 5.48 12.99 -5.45
CA LYS A 2 5.63 12.47 -4.08
C LYS A 2 4.33 11.80 -3.65
N VAL A 3 4.46 10.70 -2.92
CA VAL A 3 3.34 9.93 -2.40
C VAL A 3 3.64 9.47 -0.98
N TYR A 4 2.59 9.13 -0.24
CA TYR A 4 2.66 8.60 1.11
C TYR A 4 1.96 7.25 1.19
N LEU A 5 2.55 6.32 1.92
CA LEU A 5 2.05 4.96 2.08
C LEU A 5 1.48 4.76 3.49
N GLY A 6 0.19 4.46 3.59
CA GLY A 6 -0.44 3.96 4.80
C GLY A 6 -0.40 2.44 4.86
N ILE A 7 0.01 1.87 6.00
CA ILE A 7 0.03 0.41 6.23
C ILE A 7 -0.58 0.11 7.60
N ASP A 8 -1.66 -0.67 7.64
CA ASP A 8 -2.27 -1.17 8.87
C ASP A 8 -2.32 -2.70 8.83
N VAL A 9 -1.68 -3.34 9.81
CA VAL A 9 -1.57 -4.81 9.88
C VAL A 9 -2.15 -5.28 11.20
N GLY A 10 -3.39 -5.76 11.13
CA GLY A 10 -4.08 -6.40 12.24
C GLY A 10 -3.96 -7.93 12.23
N SER A 11 -4.43 -8.56 13.30
CA SER A 11 -4.50 -10.03 13.40
C SER A 11 -5.39 -10.67 12.33
N ILE A 12 -6.41 -9.93 11.88
CA ILE A 12 -7.40 -10.40 10.91
C ILE A 12 -7.15 -9.86 9.50
N SER A 13 -6.84 -8.57 9.39
CA SER A 13 -6.76 -7.87 8.11
C SER A 13 -5.47 -7.07 7.98
N THR A 14 -4.98 -6.97 6.75
CA THR A 14 -3.91 -6.06 6.33
C THR A 14 -4.50 -5.06 5.33
N LYS A 15 -4.22 -3.78 5.54
CA LYS A 15 -4.67 -2.66 4.71
C LYS A 15 -3.46 -1.86 4.24
N LEU A 16 -3.45 -1.51 2.96
CA LEU A 16 -2.48 -0.59 2.39
C LEU A 16 -3.22 0.53 1.64
N VAL A 17 -2.73 1.75 1.70
CA VAL A 17 -3.22 2.89 0.91
C VAL A 17 -2.06 3.73 0.41
N LEU A 18 -2.10 4.12 -0.85
CA LEU A 18 -1.15 5.07 -1.44
C LEU A 18 -1.90 6.36 -1.75
N ILE A 19 -1.41 7.48 -1.20
CA ILE A 19 -1.99 8.80 -1.43
C ILE A 19 -0.96 9.76 -2.03
N ASP A 20 -1.42 10.73 -2.80
CA ASP A 20 -0.60 11.86 -3.25
C ASP A 20 -0.54 12.99 -2.19
N GLU A 21 0.16 14.08 -2.52
CA GLU A 21 0.30 15.26 -1.66
C GLU A 21 -1.01 16.04 -1.45
N GLN A 22 -2.03 15.80 -2.29
CA GLN A 22 -3.35 16.40 -2.18
C GLN A 22 -4.32 15.52 -1.38
N GLY A 23 -3.85 14.36 -0.89
CA GLY A 23 -4.65 13.40 -0.15
C GLY A 23 -5.53 12.50 -1.02
N GLN A 24 -5.32 12.50 -2.34
CA GLN A 24 -6.08 11.64 -3.24
C GLN A 24 -5.55 10.21 -3.19
N ILE A 25 -6.48 9.25 -3.18
CA ILE A 25 -6.14 7.83 -3.17
C ILE A 25 -5.75 7.40 -4.58
N LEU A 26 -4.51 6.96 -4.74
CA LEU A 26 -3.98 6.39 -5.98
C LEU A 26 -4.17 4.87 -6.03
N ALA A 27 -4.05 4.19 -4.89
CA ALA A 27 -4.28 2.76 -4.77
C ALA A 27 -4.65 2.39 -3.33
N HIS A 28 -5.44 1.33 -3.14
CA HIS A 28 -5.69 0.76 -1.83
C HIS A 28 -5.91 -0.75 -1.91
N PHE A 29 -5.54 -1.46 -0.85
CA PHE A 29 -5.72 -2.91 -0.73
C PHE A 29 -6.24 -3.25 0.66
N TYR A 30 -7.21 -4.15 0.71
CA TYR A 30 -7.71 -4.75 1.93
C TYR A 30 -7.75 -6.27 1.74
N PHE A 31 -7.06 -7.01 2.59
CA PHE A 31 -7.04 -8.47 2.52
C PHE A 31 -6.79 -9.09 3.89
N ARG A 32 -7.01 -10.40 4.01
CA ARG A 32 -6.82 -11.14 5.26
C ARG A 32 -5.33 -11.27 5.55
N THR A 33 -4.92 -11.02 6.80
CA THR A 33 -3.53 -11.25 7.26
C THR A 33 -3.17 -12.73 7.22
N GLY A 34 -4.16 -13.61 7.39
CA GLY A 34 -3.97 -15.07 7.27
C GLY A 34 -3.04 -15.65 8.33
N GLY A 35 -2.94 -15.01 9.50
CA GLY A 35 -2.03 -15.43 10.58
C GLY A 35 -0.54 -15.24 10.27
N ASN A 36 -0.19 -14.68 9.11
CA ASN A 36 1.19 -14.44 8.70
C ASN A 36 1.37 -12.98 8.24
N PRO A 37 1.60 -12.04 9.18
CA PRO A 37 1.67 -10.61 8.88
C PRO A 37 2.82 -10.25 7.93
N ILE A 38 3.96 -10.95 8.03
CA ILE A 38 5.11 -10.70 7.15
C ILE A 38 4.76 -11.05 5.71
N LYS A 39 4.19 -12.24 5.47
CA LYS A 39 3.76 -12.66 4.14
C LYS A 39 2.68 -11.73 3.58
N ALA A 40 1.72 -11.33 4.43
CA ALA A 40 0.65 -10.41 4.05
C ALA A 40 1.22 -9.06 3.55
N ILE A 41 2.15 -8.45 4.29
CA ILE A 41 2.80 -7.19 3.88
C ILE A 41 3.55 -7.37 2.56
N GLN A 42 4.33 -8.43 2.40
CA GLN A 42 5.08 -8.70 1.17
C GLN A 42 4.16 -8.80 -0.05
N GLU A 43 3.04 -9.52 0.08
CA GLU A 43 2.03 -9.61 -0.98
C GLU A 43 1.35 -8.26 -1.25
N GLY A 44 1.04 -7.50 -0.20
CA GLY A 44 0.48 -6.15 -0.31
C GLY A 44 1.39 -5.19 -1.08
N ILE A 45 2.68 -5.15 -0.73
CA ILE A 45 3.68 -4.30 -1.42
C ILE A 45 3.83 -4.74 -2.88
N LYS A 46 3.84 -6.05 -3.16
CA LYS A 46 3.90 -6.55 -4.54
C LYS A 46 2.69 -6.12 -5.36
N LYS A 47 1.48 -6.19 -4.79
CA LYS A 47 0.25 -5.70 -5.44
C LYS A 47 0.31 -4.20 -5.70
N LEU A 48 0.81 -3.42 -4.73
CA LEU A 48 1.00 -1.99 -4.88
C LEU A 48 1.96 -1.65 -6.01
N LYS A 49 3.13 -2.30 -6.06
CA LYS A 49 4.09 -2.13 -7.14
C LYS A 49 3.47 -2.43 -8.51
N ASN A 50 2.77 -3.55 -8.63
CA ASN A 50 2.11 -3.93 -9.89
C ASN A 50 1.05 -2.90 -10.30
N GLN A 51 0.32 -2.30 -9.36
CA GLN A 51 -0.67 -1.27 -9.64
C GLN A 51 0.00 0.02 -10.15
N ILE A 52 1.08 0.46 -9.50
CA ILE A 52 1.88 1.63 -9.93
C ILE A 52 2.40 1.43 -11.36
N GLU A 53 2.94 0.25 -11.67
CA GLU A 53 3.43 -0.09 -13.01
C GLU A 53 2.30 -0.12 -14.04
N LYS A 54 1.17 -0.76 -13.71
CA LYS A 54 -0.01 -0.85 -14.58
C LYS A 54 -0.57 0.53 -14.93
N ASP A 55 -0.58 1.44 -13.97
CA ASP A 55 -1.11 2.80 -14.13
C ASP A 55 -0.06 3.77 -14.71
N ASN A 56 1.14 3.29 -15.04
CA ASN A 56 2.28 4.08 -15.52
C ASN A 56 2.61 5.27 -14.61
N LEU A 57 2.47 5.09 -13.30
CA LEU A 57 2.71 6.15 -12.32
C LEU A 57 4.20 6.21 -11.95
N SER A 58 4.83 7.36 -12.17
CA SER A 58 6.16 7.65 -11.64
C SER A 58 6.04 8.31 -10.26
N VAL A 59 6.30 7.53 -9.21
CA VAL A 59 6.09 7.96 -7.81
C VAL A 59 7.34 7.81 -6.96
N GLN A 60 7.48 8.70 -5.97
CA GLN A 60 8.50 8.62 -4.92
C GLN A 60 7.81 8.54 -3.56
N ILE A 61 7.90 7.39 -2.91
CA ILE A 61 7.39 7.21 -1.54
C ILE A 61 8.23 8.11 -0.62
N SER A 62 7.58 9.13 -0.06
CA SER A 62 8.22 10.18 0.74
C SER A 62 7.95 10.03 2.24
N GLY A 63 7.08 9.09 2.63
CA GLY A 63 6.80 8.74 4.02
C GLY A 63 5.90 7.51 4.13
N VAL A 64 5.93 6.90 5.32
CA VAL A 64 5.08 5.75 5.68
C VAL A 64 4.44 6.01 7.04
N ALA A 65 3.17 5.69 7.19
CA ALA A 65 2.42 5.81 8.44
C ALA A 65 1.43 4.64 8.62
N THR A 66 0.88 4.51 9.83
CA THR A 66 -0.16 3.52 10.19
C THR A 66 -1.46 4.23 10.51
#